data_AF-A0A959KKX3-F1
#
_entry.id   AF-A0A959KKX3-F1
#
_cell.length_a   1.000
_cell.length_b   1.000
_cell.length_c   1.000
_cell.angle_alpha   90.00
_cell.angle_beta   90.00
_cell.angle_gamma   90.00
#
_symmetry.space_group_name_H-M   'P 1'
#
loop_
_entity.id
_entity.type
_entity.pdbx_description
1 polymer ?
#
loop_
_entity_poly.entity_id
_entity_poly.type
_entity_poly.pdbx_seq_one_letter_code
_entity_poly.pdbx_strand_id
1 'polypeptide(L)'
;SQGSIVEYFEDGKKNAGTVPNLERFLKKLAREGGFDQIHIVAHSMGNRALTQALVNLAQEDPGNRLFGQVILAAPDVDAKAFVQDIAPLIYQTAQNVTLYASAKDKALLLSKNINSGPRAGEGGKNLVVVDHIETVDASLIDTDFLGHNYFANTWLLINDLYYLINRGWQADRRFLLVEQKDRWRYWFF
;
A
#
# COMPACT_ATOMS: atom_id res chain seq x y z
N SER A 1 9.55 -7.18 14.25
CA SER A 1 8.67 -7.77 15.29
C SER A 1 8.70 -9.27 15.13
N GLN A 2 9.11 -10.05 16.13
CA GLN A 2 9.11 -11.52 16.09
C GLN A 2 7.84 -12.06 16.76
N GLY A 3 6.67 -11.74 16.20
CA GLY A 3 5.40 -12.32 16.63
C GLY A 3 5.19 -13.70 16.02
N SER A 4 4.60 -14.62 16.78
CA SER A 4 4.22 -15.94 16.24
C SER A 4 3.11 -15.80 15.19
N ILE A 5 3.01 -16.76 14.26
CA ILE A 5 1.95 -16.79 13.23
C ILE A 5 0.54 -16.75 13.85
N VAL A 6 0.39 -17.26 15.07
CA VAL A 6 -0.89 -17.26 15.82
C VAL A 6 -1.22 -15.87 16.37
N GLU A 7 -0.24 -15.12 16.87
CA GLU A 7 -0.45 -13.73 17.31
C GLU A 7 -0.78 -12.82 16.11
N TYR A 8 -0.13 -13.03 14.97
CA TYR A 8 -0.45 -12.35 13.72
C TYR A 8 -1.92 -12.58 13.30
N PHE A 9 -2.44 -13.79 13.51
CA PHE A 9 -3.85 -14.11 13.24
C PHE A 9 -4.82 -13.42 14.21
N GLU A 10 -4.53 -13.46 15.50
CA GLU A 10 -5.35 -12.77 16.51
C GLU A 10 -5.34 -11.26 16.31
N ASP A 11 -4.23 -10.69 15.84
CA ASP A 11 -4.16 -9.29 15.44
C ASP A 11 -5.00 -9.00 14.18
N GLY A 12 -5.17 -9.98 13.29
CA GLY A 12 -6.05 -9.86 12.12
C GLY A 12 -7.53 -9.69 12.48
N LYS A 13 -7.99 -10.39 13.51
CA LYS A 13 -9.35 -10.21 14.04
C LYS A 13 -9.53 -8.85 14.73
N LYS A 14 -8.49 -8.37 15.42
CA LYS A 14 -8.50 -7.05 16.06
C LYS A 14 -8.44 -5.90 15.05
N ASN A 15 -7.84 -6.12 13.89
CA ASN A 15 -7.68 -5.11 12.83
C ASN A 15 -9.01 -4.51 12.36
N ALA A 16 -10.08 -5.31 12.24
CA ALA A 16 -11.40 -4.77 11.91
C ALA A 16 -11.94 -3.78 12.97
N GLY A 17 -11.64 -4.02 14.25
CA GLY A 17 -12.01 -3.15 15.36
C GLY A 17 -11.24 -1.83 15.40
N THR A 18 -10.11 -1.70 14.68
CA THR A 18 -9.32 -0.46 14.65
C THR A 18 -9.80 0.54 13.59
N VAL A 19 -10.56 0.08 12.58
CA VAL A 19 -11.01 0.90 11.46
C VAL A 19 -11.72 2.19 11.90
N PRO A 20 -12.71 2.18 12.82
CA PRO A 20 -13.41 3.42 13.19
C PRO A 20 -12.51 4.43 13.90
N ASN A 21 -11.51 3.96 14.65
CA ASN A 21 -10.56 4.82 15.34
C ASN A 21 -9.55 5.42 14.37
N LEU A 22 -9.05 4.62 13.41
CA LEU A 22 -8.16 5.10 12.38
C LEU A 22 -8.85 6.11 11.46
N GLU A 23 -10.07 5.84 11.03
CA GLU A 23 -10.88 6.76 10.22
C GLU A 23 -11.06 8.11 10.93
N ARG A 24 -11.47 8.08 12.21
CA ARG A 24 -11.61 9.29 13.04
C ARG A 24 -10.29 10.04 13.16
N PHE A 25 -9.20 9.33 13.38
CA PHE A 25 -7.86 9.93 13.49
C PHE A 25 -7.45 10.61 12.18
N LEU A 26 -7.56 9.92 11.05
CA LEU A 26 -7.22 10.44 9.73
C LEU A 26 -8.06 11.67 9.37
N LYS A 27 -9.36 11.63 9.66
CA LYS A 27 -10.28 12.74 9.45
C LYS A 27 -9.90 13.96 10.28
N LYS A 28 -9.59 13.74 11.57
CA LYS A 28 -9.14 14.81 12.46
C LYS A 28 -7.81 15.40 11.99
N LEU A 29 -6.86 14.56 11.60
CA LEU A 29 -5.56 15.00 11.08
C LEU A 29 -5.73 15.87 9.84
N ALA A 30 -6.56 15.43 8.88
CA ALA A 30 -6.80 16.15 7.63
C ALA A 30 -7.59 17.45 7.80
N ARG A 31 -8.55 17.51 8.73
CA ARG A 31 -9.45 18.67 8.89
C ARG A 31 -9.02 19.67 9.96
N GLU A 32 -8.30 19.22 10.98
CA GLU A 32 -7.97 20.03 12.17
C GLU A 32 -6.46 20.13 12.43
N GLY A 33 -5.64 19.35 11.72
CA GLY A 33 -4.20 19.25 12.00
C GLY A 33 -3.37 20.47 11.59
N GLY A 34 -3.89 21.33 10.71
CA GLY A 34 -3.15 22.51 10.20
C GLY A 34 -1.93 22.17 9.35
N PHE A 35 -1.89 20.96 8.77
CA PHE A 35 -0.80 20.52 7.90
C PHE A 35 -1.05 20.93 6.45
N ASP A 36 -0.03 21.43 5.76
CA ASP A 36 -0.12 21.74 4.32
C ASP A 36 -0.33 20.47 3.48
N GLN A 37 0.28 19.36 3.90
CA GLN A 37 0.19 18.08 3.22
C GLN A 37 0.39 16.92 4.19
N ILE A 38 -0.39 15.85 4.01
CA ILE A 38 -0.30 14.62 4.79
C ILE A 38 -0.02 13.46 3.84
N HIS A 39 1.01 12.68 4.14
CA HIS A 39 1.32 11.43 3.45
C HIS A 39 1.09 10.26 4.39
N ILE A 40 0.59 9.15 3.86
CA ILE A 40 0.31 7.94 4.62
C ILE A 40 1.14 6.80 4.04
N VAL A 41 1.86 6.10 4.91
CA VAL A 41 2.54 4.85 4.58
C VAL A 41 1.95 3.76 5.47
N ALA A 42 1.48 2.68 4.86
CA ALA A 42 1.05 1.49 5.58
C ALA A 42 1.73 0.25 5.05
N HIS A 43 2.03 -0.67 5.96
CA HIS A 43 2.76 -1.89 5.67
C HIS A 43 1.94 -3.13 6.03
N SER A 44 1.96 -4.16 5.18
CA SER A 44 1.35 -5.47 5.44
C SER A 44 -0.11 -5.36 5.91
N MET A 45 -0.46 -5.92 7.08
CA MET A 45 -1.82 -5.87 7.66
C MET A 45 -2.32 -4.47 7.99
N GLY A 46 -1.43 -3.49 8.18
CA GLY A 46 -1.83 -2.10 8.38
C GLY A 46 -2.66 -1.58 7.19
N ASN A 47 -2.41 -2.13 6.01
CA ASN A 47 -3.20 -1.81 4.82
C ASN A 47 -4.65 -2.25 4.92
N ARG A 48 -5.00 -3.33 5.66
CA ARG A 48 -6.41 -3.74 5.82
C ARG A 48 -7.25 -2.65 6.48
N ALA A 49 -6.77 -2.13 7.61
CA ALA A 49 -7.44 -1.04 8.31
C ALA A 49 -7.40 0.26 7.51
N LEU A 50 -6.23 0.61 6.94
CA LEU A 50 -6.07 1.84 6.17
C LEU A 50 -7.00 1.87 4.96
N THR A 51 -6.99 0.82 4.12
CA THR A 51 -7.80 0.81 2.90
C THR A 51 -9.28 0.89 3.22
N GLN A 52 -9.74 0.22 4.29
CA GLN A 52 -11.14 0.32 4.71
C GLN A 52 -11.49 1.73 5.21
N ALA A 53 -10.62 2.36 6.01
CA ALA A 53 -10.83 3.73 6.46
C ALA A 53 -10.86 4.72 5.28
N LEU A 54 -9.98 4.56 4.29
CA LEU A 54 -9.98 5.38 3.07
C LEU A 54 -11.23 5.15 2.21
N VAL A 55 -11.70 3.91 2.09
CA VAL A 55 -12.99 3.60 1.43
C VAL A 55 -14.14 4.34 2.11
N ASN A 56 -14.22 4.29 3.44
CA ASN A 56 -15.27 4.99 4.18
C ASN A 56 -15.19 6.51 3.96
N LEU A 57 -13.99 7.09 4.00
CA LEU A 57 -13.79 8.52 3.74
C LEU A 57 -14.18 8.91 2.30
N ALA A 58 -13.83 8.09 1.30
CA ALA A 58 -14.19 8.32 -0.10
C ALA A 58 -15.70 8.25 -0.32
N GLN A 59 -16.41 7.41 0.44
CA GLN A 59 -17.87 7.31 0.38
C GLN A 59 -18.55 8.47 1.10
N GLU A 60 -17.98 8.93 2.22
CA GLU A 60 -18.51 10.08 2.97
C GLU A 60 -18.37 11.39 2.17
N ASP A 61 -17.22 11.60 1.51
CA ASP A 61 -16.89 12.85 0.82
C ASP A 61 -16.21 12.57 -0.54
N PRO A 62 -16.99 12.15 -1.55
CA PRO A 62 -16.46 11.71 -2.84
C PRO A 62 -15.64 12.77 -3.57
N GLY A 63 -14.50 12.35 -4.11
CA GLY A 63 -13.59 13.24 -4.85
C GLY A 63 -12.75 14.18 -3.99
N ASN A 64 -12.92 14.20 -2.66
CA ASN A 64 -12.10 15.01 -1.78
C ASN A 64 -10.74 14.36 -1.51
N ARG A 65 -9.69 14.91 -2.14
CA ARG A 65 -8.31 14.45 -1.97
C ARG A 65 -7.69 15.02 -0.69
N LEU A 66 -7.92 14.33 0.42
CA LEU A 66 -7.41 14.69 1.75
C LEU A 66 -5.89 14.48 1.92
N PHE A 67 -5.29 13.58 1.14
CA PHE A 67 -3.91 13.16 1.32
C PHE A 67 -3.05 13.48 0.10
N GLY A 68 -1.75 13.72 0.32
CA GLY A 68 -0.77 13.84 -0.76
C GLY A 68 -0.48 12.48 -1.37
N GLN A 69 0.22 11.63 -0.63
CA GLN A 69 0.61 10.29 -1.09
C GLN A 69 0.03 9.24 -0.15
N VAL A 70 -0.58 8.20 -0.70
CA VAL A 70 -0.93 6.98 0.02
C VAL A 70 -0.05 5.85 -0.51
N ILE A 71 0.78 5.30 0.35
CA ILE A 71 1.83 4.34 0.00
C ILE A 71 1.50 3.01 0.69
N LEU A 72 1.11 2.03 -0.12
CA LEU A 72 0.73 0.69 0.30
C LEU A 72 1.94 -0.25 0.13
N ALA A 73 2.70 -0.45 1.19
CA ALA A 73 3.85 -1.36 1.19
C ALA A 73 3.40 -2.79 1.50
N ALA A 74 3.62 -3.70 0.54
CA ALA A 74 3.27 -5.12 0.65
C ALA A 74 1.86 -5.36 1.22
N PRO A 75 0.78 -4.77 0.63
CA PRO A 75 -0.53 -4.81 1.24
C PRO A 75 -1.04 -6.24 1.43
N ASP A 76 -1.27 -6.61 2.69
CA ASP A 76 -1.95 -7.84 3.06
C ASP A 76 -3.46 -7.63 2.94
N VAL A 77 -3.93 -7.32 1.73
CA VAL A 77 -5.34 -7.11 1.35
C VAL A 77 -5.71 -8.13 0.26
N ASP A 78 -6.94 -8.63 0.24
CA ASP A 78 -7.36 -9.58 -0.80
C ASP A 78 -7.23 -8.93 -2.17
N ALA A 79 -6.55 -9.58 -3.11
CA ALA A 79 -6.27 -8.98 -4.41
C ALA A 79 -7.55 -8.68 -5.20
N LYS A 80 -8.56 -9.56 -5.10
CA LYS A 80 -9.83 -9.38 -5.80
C LYS A 80 -10.62 -8.22 -5.19
N ALA A 81 -10.76 -8.19 -3.87
CA ALA A 81 -11.40 -7.07 -3.17
C ALA A 81 -10.65 -5.75 -3.41
N PHE A 82 -9.31 -5.79 -3.48
CA PHE A 82 -8.52 -4.61 -3.79
C PHE A 82 -8.89 -4.03 -5.16
N VAL A 83 -8.92 -4.88 -6.18
CA VAL A 83 -9.24 -4.48 -7.56
C VAL A 83 -10.69 -4.02 -7.70
N GLN A 84 -11.63 -4.73 -7.08
CA GLN A 84 -13.07 -4.55 -7.33
C GLN A 84 -13.70 -3.47 -6.45
N ASP A 85 -13.30 -3.40 -5.18
CA ASP A 85 -14.05 -2.65 -4.17
C ASP A 85 -13.22 -1.49 -3.57
N ILE A 86 -11.89 -1.62 -3.53
CA ILE A 86 -11.03 -0.66 -2.81
C ILE A 86 -10.40 0.34 -3.77
N ALA A 87 -9.63 -0.11 -4.77
CA ALA A 87 -8.91 0.74 -5.70
C ALA A 87 -9.81 1.81 -6.36
N PRO A 88 -11.05 1.49 -6.82
CA PRO A 88 -11.95 2.49 -7.40
C PRO A 88 -12.42 3.61 -6.46
N LEU A 89 -12.20 3.47 -5.15
CA LEU A 89 -12.59 4.46 -4.14
C LEU A 89 -11.36 5.19 -3.58
N ILE A 90 -10.31 4.46 -3.18
CA ILE A 90 -9.19 5.07 -2.46
C ILE A 90 -8.38 6.05 -3.31
N TYR A 91 -8.37 5.90 -4.64
CA TYR A 91 -7.68 6.85 -5.54
C TYR A 91 -8.25 8.28 -5.45
N GLN A 92 -9.49 8.42 -4.96
CA GLN A 92 -10.15 9.71 -4.80
C GLN A 92 -9.71 10.43 -3.51
N THR A 93 -9.12 9.71 -2.56
CA THR A 93 -8.74 10.24 -1.24
C THR A 93 -7.36 10.88 -1.23
N ALA A 94 -6.54 10.67 -2.27
CA ALA A 94 -5.16 11.12 -2.34
C ALA A 94 -4.84 11.74 -3.71
N GLN A 95 -3.79 12.55 -3.76
CA GLN A 95 -3.24 13.02 -5.05
C GLN A 95 -2.64 11.86 -5.84
N ASN A 96 -2.04 10.89 -5.15
CA ASN A 96 -1.51 9.67 -5.75
C ASN A 96 -1.54 8.50 -4.77
N VAL A 97 -1.73 7.29 -5.30
CA VAL A 97 -1.70 6.04 -4.54
C VAL A 97 -0.68 5.11 -5.18
N THR A 98 0.32 4.67 -4.42
CA THR A 98 1.37 3.78 -4.89
C THR A 98 1.32 2.46 -4.12
N LEU A 99 1.31 1.34 -4.83
CA LEU A 99 1.38 0.00 -4.27
C LEU A 99 2.74 -0.60 -4.55
N TYR A 100 3.49 -0.96 -3.51
CA TYR A 100 4.72 -1.74 -3.64
C TYR A 100 4.41 -3.22 -3.40
N ALA A 101 4.60 -4.04 -4.43
CA ALA A 101 4.42 -5.48 -4.37
C ALA A 101 5.76 -6.20 -4.40
N SER A 102 5.81 -7.43 -3.90
CA SER A 102 7.01 -8.26 -4.01
C SER A 102 6.65 -9.74 -4.07
N ALA A 103 7.32 -10.47 -4.96
CA ALA A 103 7.26 -11.93 -5.05
C ALA A 103 8.06 -12.61 -3.94
N LYS A 104 8.94 -11.88 -3.24
CA LYS A 104 9.83 -12.40 -2.19
C LYS A 104 9.33 -12.09 -0.78
N ASP A 105 8.18 -11.44 -0.64
CA ASP A 105 7.66 -11.07 0.67
C ASP A 105 7.22 -12.30 1.47
N LYS A 106 8.04 -12.70 2.44
CA LYS A 106 7.81 -13.88 3.29
C LYS A 106 6.55 -13.72 4.15
N ALA A 107 6.21 -12.49 4.57
CA ALA A 107 5.02 -12.24 5.38
C ALA A 107 3.74 -12.45 4.56
N LEU A 108 3.73 -12.02 3.30
CA LEU A 108 2.61 -12.27 2.39
C LEU A 108 2.52 -13.74 1.98
N LEU A 109 3.64 -14.43 1.78
CA LEU A 109 3.64 -15.88 1.54
C LEU A 109 3.00 -16.65 2.71
N LEU A 110 3.29 -16.25 3.95
CA LEU A 110 2.66 -16.82 5.15
C LEU A 110 1.16 -16.44 5.23
N SER A 111 0.81 -15.17 4.96
CA SER A 111 -0.57 -14.71 4.95
C SER A 111 -1.43 -15.43 3.89
N LYS A 112 -0.91 -15.69 2.70
CA LYS A 112 -1.61 -16.39 1.61
C LYS A 112 -2.05 -17.80 2.01
N ASN A 113 -1.18 -18.54 2.70
CA ASN A 113 -1.50 -19.89 3.16
C ASN A 113 -2.67 -19.90 4.16
N ILE A 114 -2.90 -18.79 4.84
CA ILE A 114 -3.94 -18.62 5.86
C ILE A 114 -5.23 -18.04 5.27
N ASN A 115 -5.12 -17.08 4.35
CA ASN A 115 -6.24 -16.33 3.79
C ASN A 115 -6.76 -16.88 2.44
N SER A 116 -6.26 -18.03 1.99
CA SER A 116 -6.76 -18.81 0.83
C SER A 116 -6.90 -18.04 -0.49
N GLY A 117 -6.01 -17.09 -0.77
CA GLY A 117 -6.06 -16.31 -2.01
C GLY A 117 -4.87 -15.36 -2.21
N PRO A 118 -4.63 -14.89 -3.45
CA PRO A 118 -3.59 -13.89 -3.74
C PRO A 118 -3.81 -12.60 -2.94
N ARG A 119 -2.72 -11.97 -2.51
CA ARG A 119 -2.76 -10.68 -1.82
C ARG A 119 -2.38 -9.55 -2.78
N ALA A 120 -2.90 -8.36 -2.54
CA ALA A 120 -2.64 -7.18 -3.36
C ALA A 120 -1.13 -6.83 -3.42
N GLY A 121 -0.37 -7.14 -2.36
CA GLY A 121 1.08 -6.94 -2.33
C GLY A 121 1.91 -8.07 -2.93
N GLU A 122 1.29 -9.13 -3.47
CA GLU A 122 2.02 -10.26 -4.07
C GLU A 122 2.52 -9.89 -5.47
N GLY A 123 3.83 -10.04 -5.72
CA GLY A 123 4.46 -9.78 -7.02
C GLY A 123 4.34 -10.93 -8.03
N GLY A 124 5.10 -10.86 -9.12
CA GLY A 124 5.16 -11.90 -10.15
C GLY A 124 3.81 -12.18 -10.82
N LYS A 125 3.40 -13.45 -10.93
CA LYS A 125 2.15 -13.81 -11.63
C LYS A 125 0.90 -13.18 -11.03
N ASN A 126 0.92 -12.89 -9.73
CA ASN A 126 -0.20 -12.33 -8.97
C ASN A 126 -0.15 -10.80 -8.82
N LEU A 127 0.84 -10.14 -9.46
CA LEU A 127 1.01 -8.69 -9.41
C LEU A 127 -0.29 -7.97 -9.78
N VAL A 128 -0.83 -7.17 -8.86
CA VAL A 128 -2.04 -6.38 -9.09
C VAL A 128 -1.68 -5.10 -9.83
N VAL A 129 -2.26 -4.92 -11.02
CA VAL A 129 -2.11 -3.69 -11.81
C VAL A 129 -3.50 -3.22 -12.23
N VAL A 130 -3.88 -2.03 -11.77
CA VAL A 130 -5.22 -1.45 -11.94
C VAL A 130 -5.13 0.04 -12.22
N ASP A 131 -6.22 0.61 -12.76
CA ASP A 131 -6.28 2.04 -13.04
C ASP A 131 -6.09 2.87 -11.77
N HIS A 132 -5.51 4.06 -11.94
CA HIS A 132 -5.25 5.06 -10.89
C HIS A 132 -4.38 4.62 -9.69
N ILE A 133 -3.81 3.41 -9.69
CA ILE A 133 -2.87 2.94 -8.69
C ILE A 133 -1.50 2.72 -9.36
N GLU A 134 -0.47 3.36 -8.84
CA GLU A 134 0.90 3.13 -9.30
C GLU A 134 1.45 1.84 -8.69
N THR A 135 1.44 0.74 -9.44
CA THR A 135 2.03 -0.53 -8.98
C THR A 135 3.53 -0.58 -9.25
N VAL A 136 4.33 -0.60 -8.19
CA VAL A 136 5.78 -0.83 -8.25
C VAL A 136 6.09 -2.27 -7.83
N ASP A 137 6.58 -3.09 -8.76
CA ASP A 137 7.14 -4.40 -8.46
C ASP A 137 8.55 -4.24 -7.87
N ALA A 138 8.62 -4.48 -6.56
CA ALA A 138 9.84 -4.43 -5.78
C ALA A 138 10.55 -5.79 -5.68
N SER A 139 10.13 -6.82 -6.44
CA SER A 139 10.71 -8.18 -6.36
C SER A 139 12.21 -8.26 -6.66
N LEU A 140 12.75 -7.29 -7.40
CA LEU A 140 14.18 -7.24 -7.75
C LEU A 140 15.06 -6.70 -6.62
N ILE A 141 14.48 -5.99 -5.65
CA ILE A 141 15.16 -5.57 -4.43
C ILE A 141 14.81 -6.51 -3.27
N ASP A 142 15.66 -6.54 -2.23
CA ASP A 142 15.33 -7.28 -1.02
C ASP A 142 14.27 -6.49 -0.24
N THR A 143 13.03 -6.96 -0.31
CA THR A 143 11.87 -6.30 0.29
C THR A 143 11.49 -6.94 1.62
N ASP A 144 12.44 -7.47 2.40
CA ASP A 144 12.20 -7.82 3.79
C ASP A 144 11.89 -6.52 4.57
N PHE A 145 10.68 -5.97 4.37
CA PHE A 145 10.12 -4.79 5.00
C PHE A 145 10.06 -4.93 6.54
N LEU A 146 10.23 -6.16 7.05
CA LEU A 146 10.19 -6.52 8.47
C LEU A 146 11.56 -6.82 9.11
N GLY A 147 12.68 -6.82 8.37
CA GLY A 147 13.99 -6.94 9.02
C GLY A 147 15.13 -7.48 8.18
N HIS A 148 16.19 -6.68 8.15
CA HIS A 148 17.60 -7.03 7.90
C HIS A 148 17.94 -7.76 6.60
N ASN A 149 18.31 -6.99 5.55
CA ASN A 149 19.63 -7.04 4.92
C ASN A 149 19.85 -5.99 3.79
N TYR A 150 21.09 -5.48 3.72
CA TYR A 150 21.73 -4.65 2.68
C TYR A 150 21.29 -3.18 2.46
N PHE A 151 22.16 -2.27 2.90
CA PHE A 151 22.13 -0.81 2.67
C PHE A 151 21.90 -0.38 1.21
N ALA A 152 22.43 -1.11 0.21
CA ALA A 152 22.29 -0.74 -1.20
C ALA A 152 20.88 -1.00 -1.75
N ASN A 153 20.21 -2.08 -1.32
CA ASN A 153 18.87 -2.46 -1.79
C ASN A 153 17.78 -1.61 -1.12
N THR A 154 17.98 -1.25 0.15
CA THR A 154 17.13 -0.28 0.85
C THR A 154 17.26 1.13 0.26
N TRP A 155 18.42 1.50 -0.31
CA TRP A 155 18.65 2.82 -0.89
C TRP A 155 17.75 3.11 -2.10
N LEU A 156 17.55 2.15 -3.00
CA LEU A 156 16.67 2.33 -4.16
C LEU A 156 15.23 2.66 -3.73
N LEU A 157 14.68 1.89 -2.78
CA LEU A 157 13.36 2.14 -2.22
C LEU A 157 13.30 3.47 -1.46
N ILE A 158 14.30 3.78 -0.62
CA ILE A 158 14.34 5.06 0.11
C ILE A 158 14.40 6.25 -0.85
N ASN A 159 15.21 6.15 -1.91
CA ASN A 159 15.34 7.20 -2.91
C ASN A 159 14.02 7.39 -3.66
N ASP A 160 13.37 6.30 -4.03
CA ASP A 160 12.06 6.32 -4.66
C ASP A 160 10.98 6.97 -3.75
N LEU A 161 10.93 6.59 -2.46
CA LEU A 161 10.09 7.22 -1.45
C LEU A 161 10.42 8.69 -1.24
N TYR A 162 11.70 9.08 -1.30
CA TYR A 162 12.13 10.47 -1.19
C TYR A 162 11.51 11.33 -2.31
N TYR A 163 11.56 10.88 -3.56
CA TYR A 163 10.95 11.62 -4.67
C TYR A 163 9.42 11.61 -4.59
N LEU A 164 8.84 10.48 -4.18
CA LEU A 164 7.39 10.36 -4.02
C LEU A 164 6.87 11.34 -2.96
N ILE A 165 7.50 11.40 -1.79
CA ILE A 165 7.07 12.24 -0.66
C ILE A 165 7.48 13.70 -0.85
N ASN A 166 8.75 13.99 -1.12
CA ASN A 166 9.25 15.37 -1.13
C ASN A 166 8.97 16.11 -2.44
N ARG A 167 8.72 15.40 -3.54
CA ARG A 167 8.46 16.03 -4.85
C ARG A 167 7.07 15.75 -5.39
N GLY A 168 6.33 14.79 -4.81
CA GLY A 168 5.03 14.38 -5.34
C GLY A 168 5.13 13.79 -6.75
N TRP A 169 6.29 13.24 -7.12
CA TRP A 169 6.51 12.73 -8.47
C TRP A 169 5.74 11.42 -8.68
N GLN A 170 4.97 11.38 -9.76
CA GLN A 170 4.41 10.15 -10.31
C GLN A 170 5.54 9.20 -10.74
N ALA A 171 5.22 7.91 -10.83
CA ALA A 171 6.16 6.84 -11.12
C ALA A 171 6.91 7.00 -12.45
N ASP A 172 6.32 7.66 -13.45
CA ASP A 172 6.98 7.97 -14.73
C ASP A 172 8.08 9.04 -14.64
N ARG A 173 8.13 9.80 -13.53
CA ARG A 173 9.19 10.78 -13.25
C ARG A 173 10.20 10.28 -12.22
N ARG A 174 9.98 9.10 -11.66
CA ARG A 174 10.90 8.44 -10.72
C ARG A 174 11.87 7.56 -11.48
N PHE A 175 12.94 7.13 -10.81
CA PHE A 175 14.00 6.30 -11.41
C PHE A 175 13.58 4.82 -11.48
N LEU A 176 12.41 4.57 -12.07
CA LEU A 176 11.81 3.26 -12.20
C LEU A 176 11.74 2.87 -13.68
N LEU A 177 11.94 1.59 -13.95
CA LEU A 177 11.66 0.99 -15.25
C LEU A 177 10.16 0.75 -15.38
N VAL A 178 9.67 0.62 -16.62
CA VAL A 178 8.24 0.47 -16.92
C VAL A 178 8.00 -0.73 -17.83
N GLU A 179 6.96 -1.50 -17.52
CA GLU A 179 6.49 -2.61 -18.34
C GLU A 179 4.95 -2.57 -18.44
N GLN A 180 4.41 -3.28 -19.43
CA GLN A 180 2.98 -3.35 -19.65
C GLN A 180 2.43 -4.70 -19.20
N LYS A 181 1.33 -4.67 -18.43
CA LYS A 181 0.52 -5.84 -18.07
C LYS A 181 -0.92 -5.61 -18.51
N ASP A 182 -1.39 -6.42 -19.45
CA ASP A 182 -2.68 -6.23 -20.13
C ASP A 182 -2.79 -4.82 -20.75
N ARG A 183 -3.72 -4.00 -20.26
CA ARG A 183 -3.94 -2.62 -20.72
C ARG A 183 -3.22 -1.57 -19.86
N TRP A 184 -2.62 -1.98 -18.75
CA TRP A 184 -2.05 -1.08 -17.76
C TRP A 184 -0.52 -1.17 -17.73
N ARG A 185 0.11 -0.12 -17.24
CA ARG A 185 1.56 -0.09 -17.00
C ARG A 185 1.82 -0.37 -15.53
N TYR A 186 2.93 -1.04 -15.24
CA TYR A 186 3.49 -1.12 -13.91
C TYR A 186 4.97 -0.74 -13.97
N TRP A 187 5.53 -0.45 -12.80
CA TRP A 187 6.89 0.03 -12.65
C TRP A 187 7.71 -0.98 -11.85
N PHE A 188 9.03 -0.95 -11.99
CA PHE A 188 9.92 -1.84 -11.25
C PHE A 188 11.32 -1.21 -11.09
N PHE A 189 12.11 -1.73 -10.17
CA PHE A 189 13.49 -1.29 -9.92
C PHE A 189 14.48 -1.88 -10.93
#